data_AF-A0A2M7BY21-F1
#
_entry.id   AF-A0A2M7BY21-F1
#
_cell.length_a   1.000
_cell.length_b   1.000
_cell.length_c   1.000
_cell.angle_alpha   90.00
_cell.angle_beta   90.00
_cell.angle_gamma   90.00
#
_symmetry.space_group_name_H-M   'P 1'
#
loop_
_entity.id
_entity.type
_entity.pdbx_description
1 polymer ?
#
loop_
_entity_poly.entity_id
_entity_poly.type
_entity_poly.pdbx_seq_one_letter_code
_entity_poly.pdbx_strand_id
1 'polypeptide(L)'
;MATLPSVERPLSSEQIQIAAKNYFRCLNLPPTSQVLIITDKLNKHPNDDFLTRIYLTSSLNKHTAEEGHPVVQVDFDDSLSLEEFRSQTLQTLNELEEIDSEEQVNRTTTIVYLGEAWANRSGMYRAAEDFGVEKDRVIRWAGSLGFSTGDARVMSELTPEKMETIYEANKKFNVFFEEKPQGSFEITTRGSDGKEHVLNLSYDTKEAPFESDVGQLDEDNKVMISDHVQYINIPGGEKFASPYPFQKTSGEFAAQDMLFTVKDGLVESVVELEEGAKNSKDPMQKKLIELIESGRKIPVSELGLGYYALAGIKTYSDCSILSAEKGGPHIGFAHAPGETSEAKTLAEKSGDFHHTDFVLDNPVLIWSDLQGESKQQFYPPQTLVTR
;
A
#
# COMPACT_ATOMS: atom_id res chain seq x y z
N MET A 1 25.59 -0.04 3.47
CA MET A 1 24.24 -0.53 3.82
C MET A 1 24.03 -0.37 5.30
N ALA A 2 22.93 0.27 5.72
CA ALA A 2 22.41 0.01 7.06
C ALA A 2 21.82 -1.41 7.00
N THR A 3 22.40 -2.36 7.72
CA THR A 3 21.79 -3.68 7.90
C THR A 3 20.43 -3.48 8.57
N LEU A 4 19.36 -4.00 7.95
CA LEU A 4 18.03 -4.01 8.57
C LEU A 4 18.14 -4.69 9.95
N PRO A 5 17.43 -4.21 10.98
CA PRO A 5 17.55 -4.75 12.34
C PRO A 5 17.27 -6.26 12.38
N SER A 6 18.04 -7.01 13.16
CA SER A 6 17.75 -8.43 13.40
C SER A 6 16.35 -8.60 14.01
N VAL A 7 15.59 -9.55 13.50
CA VAL A 7 14.17 -9.67 13.79
C VAL A 7 13.92 -10.68 14.90
N GLU A 8 13.34 -10.25 16.03
CA GLU A 8 12.82 -11.16 17.06
C GLU A 8 11.50 -11.78 16.57
N ARG A 9 11.44 -13.11 16.57
CA ARG A 9 10.24 -13.90 16.22
C ARG A 9 10.03 -15.00 17.26
N PRO A 10 8.79 -15.25 17.71
CA PRO A 10 7.55 -14.52 17.40
C PRO A 10 7.47 -13.16 18.11
N LEU A 11 6.46 -12.33 17.76
CA LEU A 11 6.17 -11.10 18.50
C LEU A 11 5.67 -11.40 19.92
N SER A 12 6.03 -10.53 20.85
CA SER A 12 5.48 -10.59 22.20
C SER A 12 3.98 -10.25 22.19
N SER A 13 3.23 -10.79 23.16
CA SER A 13 1.80 -10.47 23.32
C SER A 13 1.55 -8.98 23.52
N GLU A 14 2.47 -8.27 24.18
CA GLU A 14 2.41 -6.82 24.35
C GLU A 14 2.50 -6.08 23.01
N GLN A 15 3.44 -6.46 22.13
CA GLN A 15 3.56 -5.86 20.80
C GLN A 15 2.31 -6.09 19.95
N ILE A 16 1.71 -7.28 19.99
CA ILE A 16 0.46 -7.57 19.27
C ILE A 16 -0.69 -6.70 19.80
N GLN A 17 -0.81 -6.52 21.12
CA GLN A 17 -1.84 -5.66 21.71
C GLN A 17 -1.66 -4.20 21.32
N ILE A 18 -0.42 -3.69 21.30
CA ILE A 18 -0.13 -2.32 20.86
C ILE A 18 -0.45 -2.17 19.36
N ALA A 19 -0.03 -3.13 18.53
CA ALA A 19 -0.33 -3.13 17.11
C ALA A 19 -1.85 -3.12 16.84
N ALA A 20 -2.62 -3.97 17.53
CA ALA A 20 -4.08 -4.02 17.40
C ALA A 20 -4.73 -2.70 17.83
N LYS A 21 -4.26 -2.08 18.92
CA LYS A 21 -4.75 -0.77 19.39
C LYS A 21 -4.44 0.34 18.38
N ASN A 22 -3.25 0.36 17.80
CA ASN A 22 -2.90 1.35 16.77
C ASN A 22 -3.68 1.10 15.48
N TYR A 23 -3.87 -0.15 15.08
CA TYR A 23 -4.73 -0.51 13.94
C TYR A 23 -6.17 -0.02 14.14
N PHE A 24 -6.74 -0.27 15.31
CA PHE A 24 -8.08 0.23 15.68
C PHE A 24 -8.18 1.75 15.56
N ARG A 25 -7.15 2.49 16.01
CA ARG A 25 -7.12 3.95 15.87
C ARG A 25 -7.09 4.39 14.41
N CYS A 26 -6.32 3.71 13.56
CA CYS A 26 -6.28 3.96 12.13
C CYS A 26 -7.62 3.63 11.43
N LEU A 27 -8.44 2.73 11.98
CA LEU A 27 -9.79 2.50 11.46
C LEU A 27 -10.70 3.72 11.65
N ASN A 28 -10.43 4.56 12.66
CA ASN A 28 -11.15 5.80 12.95
C ASN A 28 -12.67 5.62 12.85
N LEU A 29 -13.17 4.59 13.55
CA LEU A 29 -14.55 4.13 13.43
C LEU A 29 -15.54 5.20 13.93
N PRO A 30 -16.58 5.52 13.16
CA PRO A 30 -17.70 6.32 13.65
C PRO A 30 -18.41 5.59 14.78
N PRO A 31 -19.04 6.31 15.74
CA PRO A 31 -19.73 5.69 16.88
C PRO A 31 -20.77 4.63 16.51
N THR A 32 -21.40 4.73 15.33
CA THR A 32 -22.42 3.78 14.83
C THR A 32 -21.84 2.75 13.87
N SER A 33 -20.52 2.58 13.82
CA SER A 33 -19.90 1.60 12.91
C SER A 33 -20.16 0.18 13.39
N GLN A 34 -20.55 -0.67 12.45
CA GLN A 34 -20.44 -2.12 12.56
C GLN A 34 -19.21 -2.60 11.80
N VAL A 35 -18.57 -3.66 12.29
CA VAL A 35 -17.26 -4.11 11.80
C VAL A 35 -17.31 -5.58 11.38
N LEU A 36 -16.89 -5.86 10.16
CA LEU A 36 -16.63 -7.21 9.67
C LEU A 36 -15.12 -7.42 9.60
N ILE A 37 -14.57 -8.33 10.40
CA ILE A 37 -13.14 -8.70 10.34
C ILE A 37 -13.00 -10.02 9.58
N ILE A 38 -12.19 -10.03 8.53
CA ILE A 38 -11.96 -11.18 7.67
C ILE A 38 -10.50 -11.62 7.82
N THR A 39 -10.27 -12.87 8.20
CA THR A 39 -8.92 -13.42 8.43
C THR A 39 -8.83 -14.88 8.00
N ASP A 40 -7.60 -15.40 7.92
CA ASP A 40 -7.34 -16.76 7.47
C ASP A 40 -7.91 -17.79 8.47
N LYS A 41 -8.43 -18.91 7.95
CA LYS A 41 -8.89 -20.04 8.77
C LYS A 41 -7.70 -20.83 9.29
N LEU A 42 -7.82 -21.27 10.54
CA LEU A 42 -6.77 -21.98 11.28
C LEU A 42 -6.54 -23.43 10.82
N ASN A 43 -6.26 -23.65 9.54
CA ASN A 43 -6.20 -24.97 8.92
C ASN A 43 -5.07 -25.10 7.87
N LYS A 44 -3.80 -24.94 8.27
CA LYS A 44 -2.58 -25.65 7.75
C LYS A 44 -1.32 -25.02 8.37
N HIS A 45 -0.21 -25.76 8.35
CA HIS A 45 1.09 -25.48 8.97
C HIS A 45 1.35 -23.98 9.29
N PRO A 46 1.13 -23.54 10.54
CA PRO A 46 1.21 -22.12 10.88
C PRO A 46 2.66 -21.64 10.78
N ASN A 47 2.89 -20.60 9.98
CA ASN A 47 4.11 -19.79 10.06
C ASN A 47 3.89 -18.59 10.99
N ASP A 48 4.95 -17.83 11.30
CA ASP A 48 4.87 -16.69 12.23
C ASP A 48 3.91 -15.59 11.75
N ASP A 49 3.82 -15.36 10.44
CA ASP A 49 2.94 -14.34 9.85
C ASP A 49 1.47 -14.74 10.01
N PHE A 50 1.15 -16.01 9.75
CA PHE A 50 -0.17 -16.58 10.00
C PHE A 50 -0.58 -16.42 11.47
N LEU A 51 0.28 -16.82 12.41
CA LEU A 51 -0.01 -16.67 13.84
C LEU A 51 -0.18 -15.20 14.25
N THR A 52 0.64 -14.31 13.68
CA THR A 52 0.52 -12.86 13.90
C THR A 52 -0.85 -12.35 13.47
N ARG A 53 -1.33 -12.71 12.27
CA ARG A 53 -2.66 -12.30 11.79
C ARG A 53 -3.78 -12.80 12.70
N ILE A 54 -3.73 -14.07 13.13
CA ILE A 54 -4.74 -14.62 14.07
C ILE A 54 -4.75 -13.89 15.42
N TYR A 55 -3.57 -13.64 16.01
CA TYR A 55 -3.48 -12.97 17.30
C TYR A 55 -3.85 -11.48 17.22
N LEU A 56 -3.48 -10.82 16.13
CA LEU A 56 -3.88 -9.44 15.85
C LEU A 56 -5.41 -9.35 15.67
N THR A 57 -6.01 -10.21 14.84
CA THR A 57 -7.47 -10.28 14.64
C THR A 57 -8.20 -10.50 15.97
N SER A 58 -7.74 -11.45 16.78
CA SER A 58 -8.34 -11.72 18.09
C SER A 58 -8.28 -10.50 19.02
N SER A 59 -7.14 -9.81 19.04
CA SER A 59 -6.94 -8.62 19.86
C SER A 59 -7.75 -7.42 19.36
N LEU A 60 -7.82 -7.24 18.04
CA LEU A 60 -8.60 -6.18 17.39
C LEU A 60 -10.10 -6.38 17.60
N ASN A 61 -10.60 -7.61 17.43
CA ASN A 61 -12.00 -7.96 17.67
C ASN A 61 -12.41 -7.62 19.11
N LYS A 62 -11.63 -8.10 20.09
CA LYS A 62 -11.86 -7.81 21.50
C LYS A 62 -11.88 -6.31 21.78
N HIS A 63 -10.88 -5.56 21.31
CA HIS A 63 -10.81 -4.12 21.55
C HIS A 63 -11.97 -3.37 20.88
N THR A 64 -12.32 -3.74 19.66
CA THR A 64 -13.42 -3.11 18.90
C THR A 64 -14.77 -3.33 19.60
N ALA A 65 -15.02 -4.54 20.12
CA ALA A 65 -16.21 -4.85 20.89
C ALA A 65 -16.24 -4.12 22.25
N GLU A 66 -15.10 -3.98 22.93
CA GLU A 66 -14.97 -3.22 24.18
C GLU A 66 -15.28 -1.72 24.00
N GLU A 67 -14.98 -1.16 22.81
CA GLU A 67 -15.31 0.22 22.44
C GLU A 67 -16.77 0.37 21.95
N GLY A 68 -17.58 -0.70 22.00
CA GLY A 68 -19.03 -0.66 21.76
C GLY A 68 -19.46 -0.85 20.31
N HIS A 69 -18.56 -1.25 19.41
CA HIS A 69 -18.91 -1.55 18.02
C HIS A 69 -19.34 -3.01 17.86
N PRO A 70 -20.45 -3.32 17.17
CA PRO A 70 -20.77 -4.68 16.77
C PRO A 70 -19.68 -5.25 15.84
N VAL A 71 -19.18 -6.44 16.15
CA VAL A 71 -18.15 -7.12 15.37
C VAL A 71 -18.59 -8.52 14.98
N VAL A 72 -18.46 -8.84 13.69
CA VAL A 72 -18.53 -10.22 13.19
C VAL A 72 -17.19 -10.58 12.57
N GLN A 73 -16.75 -11.81 12.79
CA GLN A 73 -15.51 -12.33 12.24
C GLN A 73 -15.81 -13.45 11.24
N VAL A 74 -15.12 -13.42 10.09
CA VAL A 74 -15.14 -14.49 9.09
C VAL A 74 -13.76 -15.08 8.95
N ASP A 75 -13.66 -16.37 9.25
CA ASP A 75 -12.47 -17.17 8.98
C ASP A 75 -12.63 -17.87 7.62
N PHE A 76 -11.71 -17.67 6.68
CA PHE A 76 -11.82 -18.21 5.32
C PHE A 76 -10.69 -19.15 4.94
N ASP A 77 -10.96 -20.06 4.00
CA ASP A 77 -9.96 -20.98 3.44
C ASP A 77 -9.39 -20.38 2.14
N ASP A 78 -8.06 -20.36 1.99
CA ASP A 78 -7.39 -19.87 0.78
C ASP A 78 -7.77 -20.63 -0.50
N SER A 79 -8.40 -21.80 -0.36
CA SER A 79 -8.91 -22.60 -1.46
C SER A 79 -10.25 -22.13 -2.05
N LEU A 80 -10.94 -21.17 -1.42
CA LEU A 80 -12.21 -20.66 -1.93
C LEU A 80 -12.01 -19.96 -3.28
N SER A 81 -12.94 -20.19 -4.20
CA SER A 81 -13.01 -19.41 -5.43
C SER A 81 -13.50 -17.99 -5.15
N LEU A 82 -13.22 -17.07 -6.08
CA LEU A 82 -13.64 -15.67 -5.99
C LEU A 82 -15.15 -15.53 -5.75
N GLU A 83 -15.99 -16.32 -6.43
CA GLU A 83 -17.45 -16.22 -6.32
C GLU A 83 -17.98 -16.80 -4.99
N GLU A 84 -17.37 -17.88 -4.49
CA GLU A 84 -17.69 -18.43 -3.17
C GLU A 84 -17.35 -17.42 -2.08
N PHE A 85 -16.17 -16.79 -2.18
CA PHE A 85 -15.74 -15.79 -1.22
C PHE A 85 -16.61 -14.53 -1.25
N ARG A 86 -16.96 -14.04 -2.44
CA ARG A 86 -17.94 -12.94 -2.63
C ARG A 86 -19.28 -13.28 -1.97
N SER A 87 -19.84 -14.45 -2.29
CA SER A 87 -21.15 -14.86 -1.80
C SER A 87 -21.19 -14.98 -0.28
N GLN A 88 -20.17 -15.60 0.33
CA GLN A 88 -20.06 -15.74 1.78
C GLN A 88 -19.87 -14.39 2.47
N THR A 89 -19.06 -13.49 1.89
CA THR A 89 -18.86 -12.13 2.42
C THR A 89 -20.17 -11.35 2.39
N LEU A 90 -20.89 -11.36 1.27
CA LEU A 90 -22.17 -10.67 1.11
C LEU A 90 -23.26 -11.21 2.05
N GLN A 91 -23.32 -12.54 2.23
CA GLN A 91 -24.22 -13.15 3.20
C GLN A 91 -23.91 -12.62 4.62
N THR A 92 -22.63 -12.61 5.01
CA THR A 92 -22.22 -12.15 6.35
C THR A 92 -22.52 -10.67 6.56
N LEU A 93 -22.32 -9.84 5.54
CA LEU A 93 -22.66 -8.41 5.60
C LEU A 93 -24.16 -8.19 5.83
N ASN A 94 -25.01 -9.00 5.21
CA ASN A 94 -26.46 -8.94 5.43
C ASN A 94 -26.84 -9.43 6.84
N GLU A 95 -26.23 -10.51 7.33
CA GLU A 95 -26.44 -10.99 8.70
C GLU A 95 -26.03 -9.93 9.73
N LEU A 96 -24.90 -9.25 9.51
CA LEU A 96 -24.41 -8.18 10.39
C LEU A 96 -25.41 -7.02 10.50
N GLU A 97 -26.10 -6.68 9.42
CA GLU A 97 -27.14 -5.64 9.41
C GLU A 97 -28.35 -6.02 10.28
N GLU A 98 -28.70 -7.31 10.34
CA GLU A 98 -29.86 -7.82 11.08
C GLU A 98 -29.64 -7.90 12.60
N ILE A 99 -28.39 -7.88 13.07
CA ILE A 99 -28.03 -8.11 14.49
C ILE A 99 -28.62 -7.05 15.44
N ASP A 100 -29.01 -5.87 14.96
CA ASP A 100 -29.43 -4.79 15.84
C ASP A 100 -30.53 -3.92 15.19
N SER A 101 -31.70 -4.54 14.99
CA SER A 101 -32.75 -4.13 14.04
C SER A 101 -33.66 -2.97 14.46
N GLU A 102 -33.46 -2.28 15.60
CA GLU A 102 -34.51 -1.35 16.10
C GLU A 102 -34.11 0.11 16.38
N GLU A 103 -32.83 0.52 16.44
CA GLU A 103 -32.53 1.91 16.88
C GLU A 103 -31.52 2.75 16.08
N GLN A 104 -30.77 2.21 15.10
CA GLN A 104 -29.74 3.01 14.41
C GLN A 104 -30.02 3.21 12.91
N VAL A 105 -30.81 4.23 12.61
CA VAL A 105 -30.84 4.86 11.28
C VAL A 105 -29.46 5.48 11.03
N ASN A 106 -28.78 5.10 9.93
CA ASN A 106 -27.44 5.55 9.51
C ASN A 106 -26.23 4.81 10.13
N ARG A 107 -26.22 3.48 10.13
CA ARG A 107 -24.99 2.71 10.44
C ARG A 107 -24.00 2.74 9.29
N THR A 108 -22.72 2.92 9.65
CA THR A 108 -21.59 2.75 8.75
C THR A 108 -21.07 1.32 8.84
N THR A 109 -20.72 0.72 7.71
CA THR A 109 -20.10 -0.62 7.71
C THR A 109 -18.62 -0.47 7.40
N THR A 110 -17.78 -1.04 8.26
CA THR A 110 -16.32 -1.11 8.07
C THR A 110 -15.88 -2.56 7.92
N ILE A 111 -15.22 -2.89 6.82
CA ILE A 111 -14.63 -4.20 6.57
C ILE A 111 -13.13 -4.10 6.84
N VAL A 112 -12.60 -5.03 7.64
CA VAL A 112 -11.18 -5.17 7.95
C VAL A 112 -10.67 -6.47 7.36
N TYR A 113 -9.71 -6.40 6.44
CA TYR A 113 -9.08 -7.59 5.84
C TYR A 113 -7.66 -7.80 6.35
N LEU A 114 -7.45 -8.93 7.01
CA LEU A 114 -6.17 -9.40 7.56
C LEU A 114 -5.86 -10.82 7.06
N GLY A 115 -5.99 -11.05 5.75
CA GLY A 115 -5.73 -12.34 5.12
C GLY A 115 -4.51 -12.32 4.19
N GLU A 116 -4.05 -13.52 3.80
CA GLU A 116 -2.87 -13.68 2.92
C GLU A 116 -3.21 -13.61 1.41
N ALA A 117 -4.38 -14.10 1.01
CA ALA A 117 -4.69 -14.40 -0.38
C ALA A 117 -5.12 -13.19 -1.23
N TRP A 118 -4.22 -12.73 -2.10
CA TRP A 118 -4.49 -11.73 -3.16
C TRP A 118 -5.66 -12.08 -4.08
N ALA A 119 -5.85 -13.38 -4.39
CA ALA A 119 -6.85 -13.85 -5.34
C ALA A 119 -8.31 -13.55 -4.91
N ASN A 120 -8.54 -13.32 -3.62
CA ASN A 120 -9.87 -13.19 -3.03
C ASN A 120 -10.30 -11.73 -2.82
N ARG A 121 -9.37 -10.76 -2.97
CA ARG A 121 -9.63 -9.32 -2.82
C ARG A 121 -10.75 -8.83 -3.75
N SER A 122 -10.72 -9.24 -5.01
CA SER A 122 -11.75 -8.87 -5.99
C SER A 122 -13.13 -9.41 -5.63
N GLY A 123 -13.23 -10.57 -4.99
CA GLY A 123 -14.50 -11.12 -4.50
C GLY A 123 -15.09 -10.26 -3.38
N MET A 124 -14.25 -9.84 -2.42
CA MET A 124 -14.67 -8.97 -1.32
C MET A 124 -15.07 -7.57 -1.77
N TYR A 125 -14.35 -6.96 -2.71
CA TYR A 125 -14.75 -5.65 -3.26
C TYR A 125 -16.10 -5.69 -3.95
N ARG A 126 -16.34 -6.76 -4.73
CA ARG A 126 -17.66 -6.95 -5.34
C ARG A 126 -18.74 -7.13 -4.29
N ALA A 127 -18.48 -7.90 -3.23
CA ALA A 127 -19.43 -8.05 -2.13
C ALA A 127 -19.71 -6.72 -1.41
N ALA A 128 -18.67 -5.93 -1.14
CA ALA A 128 -18.80 -4.61 -0.53
C ALA A 128 -19.56 -3.64 -1.42
N GLU A 129 -19.29 -3.62 -2.73
CA GLU A 129 -20.03 -2.81 -3.71
C GLU A 129 -21.49 -3.23 -3.80
N ASP A 130 -21.76 -4.53 -3.98
CA ASP A 130 -23.14 -5.06 -4.07
C ASP A 130 -23.96 -4.68 -2.83
N PHE A 131 -23.35 -4.83 -1.65
CA PHE A 131 -23.98 -4.44 -0.38
C PHE A 131 -24.14 -2.92 -0.25
N GLY A 132 -23.14 -2.14 -0.65
CA GLY A 132 -23.17 -0.68 -0.64
C GLY A 132 -24.28 -0.12 -1.54
N VAL A 133 -24.45 -0.70 -2.73
CA VAL A 133 -25.53 -0.39 -3.68
C VAL A 133 -26.89 -0.76 -3.08
N GLU A 134 -27.05 -1.97 -2.53
CA GLU A 134 -28.32 -2.42 -1.96
C GLU A 134 -28.78 -1.52 -0.79
N LYS A 135 -27.83 -1.05 0.01
CA LYS A 135 -28.09 -0.25 1.21
C LYS A 135 -27.92 1.27 0.99
N ASP A 136 -27.63 1.70 -0.23
CA ASP A 136 -27.41 3.10 -0.62
C ASP A 136 -26.43 3.83 0.32
N ARG A 137 -25.25 3.23 0.55
CA ARG A 137 -24.22 3.79 1.45
C ARG A 137 -22.81 3.38 1.07
N VAL A 138 -21.86 4.23 1.46
CA VAL A 138 -20.43 3.95 1.32
C VAL A 138 -19.98 2.94 2.38
N ILE A 139 -19.36 1.86 1.92
CA ILE A 139 -18.69 0.85 2.73
C ILE A 139 -17.23 1.27 2.89
N ARG A 140 -16.76 1.27 4.14
CA ARG A 140 -15.37 1.56 4.46
C ARG A 140 -14.59 0.25 4.46
N TRP A 141 -13.50 0.19 3.73
CA TRP A 141 -12.63 -0.97 3.67
C TRP A 141 -11.23 -0.58 4.13
N ALA A 142 -10.68 -1.35 5.05
CA ALA A 142 -9.30 -1.23 5.50
C ALA A 142 -8.63 -2.60 5.48
N GLY A 143 -7.39 -2.66 5.02
CA GLY A 143 -6.68 -3.93 5.02
C GLY A 143 -5.24 -3.82 4.60
N SER A 144 -4.53 -4.91 4.83
CA SER A 144 -3.19 -5.14 4.32
C SER A 144 -3.16 -6.56 3.80
N LEU A 145 -2.81 -6.68 2.52
CA LEU A 145 -2.75 -7.97 1.84
C LEU A 145 -1.46 -8.66 2.25
N GLY A 146 -1.58 -9.84 2.87
CA GLY A 146 -0.40 -10.53 3.39
C GLY A 146 0.22 -9.82 4.59
N PHE A 147 -0.60 -9.28 5.49
CA PHE A 147 -0.13 -8.66 6.72
C PHE A 147 0.84 -9.60 7.46
N SER A 148 2.07 -9.14 7.61
CA SER A 148 3.21 -9.91 8.09
C SER A 148 3.57 -9.58 9.53
N THR A 149 4.50 -10.34 10.08
CA THR A 149 5.11 -10.04 11.38
C THR A 149 5.86 -8.71 11.35
N GLY A 150 6.48 -8.35 10.22
CA GLY A 150 7.10 -7.03 10.02
C GLY A 150 6.09 -5.89 10.10
N ASP A 151 4.91 -6.08 9.49
CA ASP A 151 3.84 -5.08 9.49
C ASP A 151 3.27 -4.88 10.91
N ALA A 152 3.13 -5.95 11.69
CA ALA A 152 2.76 -5.83 13.10
C ALA A 152 3.77 -5.01 13.92
N ARG A 153 5.08 -5.14 13.64
CA ARG A 153 6.11 -4.31 14.32
C ARG A 153 5.95 -2.85 13.95
N VAL A 154 5.80 -2.56 12.66
CA VAL A 154 5.51 -1.21 12.17
C VAL A 154 4.27 -0.64 12.88
N MET A 155 3.16 -1.38 12.89
CA MET A 155 1.93 -0.96 13.58
C MET A 155 2.14 -0.73 15.07
N SER A 156 2.93 -1.57 15.75
CA SER A 156 3.23 -1.38 17.17
C SER A 156 4.02 -0.09 17.45
N GLU A 157 4.81 0.36 16.48
CA GLU A 157 5.58 1.60 16.57
C GLU A 157 4.78 2.85 16.14
N LEU A 158 3.58 2.70 15.59
CA LEU A 158 2.79 3.77 14.98
C LEU A 158 2.02 4.61 16.03
N THR A 159 2.74 5.46 16.75
CA THR A 159 2.16 6.35 17.79
C THR A 159 1.34 7.49 17.18
N PRO A 160 0.47 8.19 17.97
CA PRO A 160 -0.23 9.38 17.47
C PRO A 160 0.69 10.44 16.86
N GLU A 161 1.84 10.68 17.47
CA GLU A 161 2.81 11.70 17.02
C GLU A 161 3.44 11.32 15.67
N LYS A 162 3.67 10.01 15.45
CA LYS A 162 4.15 9.50 14.16
C LYS A 162 3.08 9.61 13.08
N MET A 163 1.83 9.33 13.40
CA MET A 163 0.70 9.57 12.48
C MET A 163 0.57 11.05 12.13
N GLU A 164 0.63 11.95 13.12
CA GLU A 164 0.61 13.40 12.86
C GLU A 164 1.74 13.83 11.93
N THR A 165 2.94 13.23 12.08
CA THR A 165 4.08 13.50 11.19
C THR A 165 3.80 13.05 9.75
N ILE A 166 3.14 11.90 9.57
CA ILE A 166 2.68 11.40 8.26
C ILE A 166 1.67 12.38 7.64
N TYR A 167 0.68 12.85 8.40
CA TYR A 167 -0.30 13.84 7.93
C TYR A 167 0.34 15.16 7.52
N GLU A 168 1.25 15.69 8.33
CA GLU A 168 1.95 16.94 8.04
C GLU A 168 2.90 16.80 6.84
N ALA A 169 3.53 15.63 6.64
CA ALA A 169 4.28 15.33 5.43
C ALA A 169 3.35 15.32 4.21
N ASN A 170 2.21 14.63 4.29
CA ASN A 170 1.22 14.57 3.22
C ASN A 170 0.73 15.95 2.79
N LYS A 171 0.39 16.80 3.76
CA LYS A 171 -0.04 18.18 3.55
C LYS A 171 1.01 19.04 2.85
N LYS A 172 2.28 18.91 3.25
CA LYS A 172 3.39 19.62 2.58
C LYS A 172 3.53 19.20 1.12
N PHE A 173 3.38 17.91 0.84
CA PHE A 173 3.41 17.43 -0.54
C PHE A 173 2.20 17.91 -1.35
N ASN A 174 0.99 17.93 -0.78
CA ASN A 174 -0.20 18.51 -1.43
C ASN A 174 0.06 19.96 -1.85
N VAL A 175 0.51 20.81 -0.92
CA VAL A 175 0.82 22.22 -1.22
C VAL A 175 1.89 22.33 -2.31
N PHE A 176 2.94 21.52 -2.25
CA PHE A 176 3.99 21.53 -3.27
C PHE A 176 3.44 21.22 -4.68
N PHE A 177 2.62 20.17 -4.81
CA PHE A 177 2.09 19.74 -6.10
C PHE A 177 0.93 20.61 -6.60
N GLU A 178 0.25 21.34 -5.72
CA GLU A 178 -0.69 22.41 -6.08
C GLU A 178 0.06 23.64 -6.65
N GLU A 179 1.18 24.03 -6.03
CA GLU A 179 2.00 25.16 -6.48
C GLU A 179 2.83 24.84 -7.74
N LYS A 180 3.24 23.57 -7.89
CA LYS A 180 4.07 23.08 -8.99
C LYS A 180 3.38 21.89 -9.68
N PRO A 181 2.27 22.13 -10.40
CA PRO A 181 1.48 21.06 -10.99
C PRO A 181 2.15 20.36 -12.17
N GLN A 182 3.23 20.92 -12.73
CA GLN A 182 3.94 20.34 -13.86
C GLN A 182 5.45 20.40 -13.63
N GLY A 183 6.14 19.33 -13.98
CA GLY A 183 7.60 19.24 -13.85
C GLY A 183 8.12 17.84 -14.11
N SER A 184 9.31 17.57 -13.59
CA SER A 184 9.96 16.26 -13.72
C SER A 184 10.78 15.92 -12.49
N PHE A 185 10.88 14.62 -12.21
CA PHE A 185 11.83 14.07 -11.28
C PHE A 185 13.02 13.47 -12.03
N GLU A 186 14.22 13.89 -11.64
CA GLU A 186 15.47 13.16 -11.89
C GLU A 186 15.77 12.36 -10.63
N ILE A 187 15.71 11.03 -10.74
CA ILE A 187 15.92 10.10 -9.64
C ILE A 187 17.29 9.47 -9.82
N THR A 188 18.20 9.76 -8.89
CA THR A 188 19.49 9.07 -8.81
C THR A 188 19.42 7.98 -7.76
N THR A 189 19.81 6.76 -8.11
CA THR A 189 19.88 5.60 -7.20
C THR A 189 21.29 5.03 -7.17
N ARG A 190 21.62 4.31 -6.11
CA ARG A 190 22.91 3.64 -5.96
C ARG A 190 22.74 2.28 -5.31
N GLY A 191 22.86 1.22 -6.10
CA GLY A 191 22.77 -0.16 -5.63
C GLY A 191 24.08 -0.69 -5.04
N SER A 192 24.14 -1.99 -4.80
CA SER A 192 25.33 -2.70 -4.27
C SER A 192 26.56 -2.64 -5.18
N ASP A 193 26.38 -2.38 -6.48
CA ASP A 193 27.49 -2.15 -7.42
C ASP A 193 28.23 -0.82 -7.20
N GLY A 194 27.68 0.06 -6.35
CA GLY A 194 28.23 1.35 -5.99
C GLY A 194 28.14 2.42 -7.08
N LYS A 195 27.48 2.13 -8.21
CA LYS A 195 27.33 3.07 -9.34
C LYS A 195 26.05 3.88 -9.21
N GLU A 196 26.07 5.08 -9.78
CA GLU A 196 24.90 5.94 -9.87
C GLU A 196 24.11 5.61 -11.13
N HIS A 197 22.81 5.41 -10.97
CA HIS A 197 21.85 5.15 -12.03
C HIS A 197 20.77 6.23 -12.00
N VAL A 198 20.44 6.79 -13.16
CA VAL A 198 19.52 7.95 -13.27
C VAL A 198 18.28 7.60 -14.08
N LEU A 199 17.10 7.79 -13.47
CA LEU A 199 15.80 7.68 -14.10
C LEU A 199 15.13 9.06 -14.15
N ASN A 200 14.55 9.41 -15.30
CA ASN A 200 13.78 10.64 -15.45
C ASN A 200 12.29 10.32 -15.58
N LEU A 201 11.44 11.03 -14.86
CA LEU A 201 9.98 10.90 -14.87
C LEU A 201 9.34 12.27 -15.08
N SER A 202 8.39 12.39 -16.00
CA SER A 202 7.62 13.62 -16.21
C SER A 202 6.30 13.57 -15.44
N TYR A 203 5.81 14.71 -14.97
CA TYR A 203 4.54 14.82 -14.25
C TYR A 203 3.71 16.03 -14.70
N ASP A 204 2.40 15.78 -14.78
CA ASP A 204 1.34 16.80 -14.83
C ASP A 204 0.21 16.37 -13.88
N THR A 205 0.11 17.03 -12.74
CA THR A 205 -0.83 16.68 -11.65
C THR A 205 -2.28 16.93 -12.03
N LYS A 206 -2.55 17.63 -13.13
CA LYS A 206 -3.90 17.78 -13.67
C LYS A 206 -4.36 16.53 -14.43
N GLU A 207 -3.42 15.81 -15.02
CA GLU A 207 -3.67 14.65 -15.87
C GLU A 207 -3.49 13.33 -15.10
N ALA A 208 -2.50 13.31 -14.21
CA ALA A 208 -2.23 12.22 -13.27
C ALA A 208 -2.01 12.82 -11.87
N PRO A 209 -3.08 13.04 -11.08
CA PRO A 209 -2.97 13.63 -9.76
C PRO A 209 -2.21 12.74 -8.80
N PHE A 210 -1.56 13.35 -7.81
CA PHE A 210 -1.01 12.60 -6.68
C PHE A 210 -2.12 12.20 -5.72
N GLU A 211 -2.22 10.90 -5.46
CA GLU A 211 -3.09 10.32 -4.46
C GLU A 211 -2.34 10.14 -3.14
N SER A 212 -3.09 10.05 -2.05
CA SER A 212 -2.52 9.95 -0.70
C SER A 212 -3.11 8.77 0.03
N ASP A 213 -2.25 7.94 0.60
CA ASP A 213 -2.63 6.88 1.51
C ASP A 213 -1.92 7.13 2.84
N VAL A 214 -2.58 7.83 3.75
CA VAL A 214 -2.03 8.17 5.07
C VAL A 214 -2.15 7.04 6.09
N GLY A 215 -2.74 5.91 5.72
CA GLY A 215 -2.90 4.76 6.61
C GLY A 215 -4.00 4.89 7.65
N GLN A 216 -5.00 5.74 7.40
CA GLN A 216 -6.15 5.94 8.28
C GLN A 216 -7.41 6.21 7.45
N LEU A 217 -8.54 5.63 7.88
CA LEU A 217 -9.84 5.92 7.27
C LEU A 217 -10.32 7.31 7.72
N ASP A 218 -10.15 8.31 6.86
CA ASP A 218 -10.70 9.65 7.08
C ASP A 218 -11.36 10.20 5.79
N GLU A 219 -12.09 11.30 5.94
CA GLU A 219 -12.82 11.92 4.84
C GLU A 219 -11.92 12.76 3.92
N ASP A 220 -10.76 13.20 4.42
CA ASP A 220 -9.85 14.13 3.75
C ASP A 220 -8.90 13.41 2.76
N ASN A 221 -8.62 12.12 3.00
CA ASN A 221 -7.69 11.29 2.25
C ASN A 221 -8.36 10.02 1.72
N LYS A 222 -9.66 10.09 1.43
CA LYS A 222 -10.40 8.94 0.93
C LYS A 222 -9.95 8.54 -0.47
N VAL A 223 -9.67 7.24 -0.65
CA VAL A 223 -9.48 6.61 -1.96
C VAL A 223 -10.75 5.84 -2.28
N MET A 224 -11.44 6.21 -3.36
CA MET A 224 -12.64 5.50 -3.80
C MET A 224 -12.25 4.49 -4.87
N ILE A 225 -12.57 3.20 -4.65
CA ILE A 225 -12.38 2.15 -5.67
C ILE A 225 -13.63 1.96 -6.54
N SER A 226 -14.76 2.47 -6.07
CA SER A 226 -16.08 2.50 -6.72
C SER A 226 -16.96 3.55 -6.03
N ASP A 227 -18.18 3.77 -6.53
CA ASP A 227 -19.11 4.76 -5.96
C ASP A 227 -19.52 4.43 -4.50
N HIS A 228 -19.45 3.15 -4.10
CA HIS A 228 -19.89 2.71 -2.77
C HIS A 228 -18.79 2.09 -1.92
N VAL A 229 -17.51 2.12 -2.34
CA VAL A 229 -16.42 1.57 -1.53
C VAL A 229 -15.27 2.56 -1.39
N GLN A 230 -15.07 3.01 -0.15
CA GLN A 230 -13.88 3.71 0.29
C GLN A 230 -12.83 2.70 0.75
N TYR A 231 -11.59 2.90 0.31
CA TYR A 231 -10.45 2.03 0.56
C TYR A 231 -9.33 2.78 1.27
N ILE A 232 -8.61 2.09 2.17
CA ILE A 232 -7.29 2.50 2.65
C ILE A 232 -6.42 1.28 2.94
N ASN A 233 -5.11 1.40 2.80
CA ASN A 233 -4.19 0.43 3.38
C ASN A 233 -3.98 0.70 4.87
N ILE A 234 -3.88 -0.35 5.68
CA ILE A 234 -3.37 -0.24 7.06
C ILE A 234 -2.38 -1.39 7.28
N PRO A 235 -1.07 -1.12 7.43
CA PRO A 235 -0.43 0.20 7.52
C PRO A 235 -0.44 0.94 6.17
N GLY A 236 -0.68 2.26 6.19
CA GLY A 236 -0.42 3.14 5.05
C GLY A 236 0.75 4.08 5.33
N GLY A 237 0.84 5.21 4.64
CA GLY A 237 1.82 6.26 4.89
C GLY A 237 2.66 6.60 3.67
N GLU A 238 2.01 7.02 2.59
CA GLU A 238 2.65 7.45 1.35
C GLU A 238 1.82 8.47 0.58
N LYS A 239 2.44 8.98 -0.48
CA LYS A 239 1.77 9.64 -1.60
C LYS A 239 2.38 9.14 -2.90
N PHE A 240 1.55 8.94 -3.91
CA PHE A 240 1.97 8.34 -5.18
C PHE A 240 1.25 8.97 -6.36
N ALA A 241 1.86 8.87 -7.55
CA ALA A 241 1.24 9.24 -8.81
C ALA A 241 1.87 8.49 -9.96
N SER A 242 1.12 8.39 -11.06
CA SER A 242 1.66 7.95 -12.34
C SER A 242 2.42 9.07 -13.04
N PRO A 243 3.58 8.76 -13.66
CA PRO A 243 4.24 9.71 -14.54
C PRO A 243 3.34 10.03 -15.74
N TYR A 244 3.33 11.30 -16.16
CA TYR A 244 2.54 11.76 -17.30
C TYR A 244 3.32 12.71 -18.22
N PRO A 245 3.30 12.48 -19.54
CA PRO A 245 2.96 11.20 -20.17
C PRO A 245 4.02 10.14 -19.79
N PHE A 246 3.60 8.93 -19.46
CA PHE A 246 4.46 7.85 -18.96
C PHE A 246 5.56 7.50 -19.98
N GLN A 247 5.30 7.68 -21.29
CA GLN A 247 6.25 7.43 -22.37
C GLN A 247 7.46 8.36 -22.35
N LYS A 248 7.45 9.45 -21.56
CA LYS A 248 8.65 10.27 -21.36
C LYS A 248 9.59 9.71 -20.29
N THR A 249 9.20 8.64 -19.61
CA THR A 249 10.03 8.01 -18.59
C THR A 249 11.17 7.23 -19.25
N SER A 250 12.41 7.51 -18.87
CA SER A 250 13.59 6.83 -19.44
C SER A 250 14.81 6.96 -18.54
N GLY A 251 15.70 5.97 -18.61
CA GLY A 251 16.94 5.91 -17.85
C GLY A 251 17.11 4.56 -17.15
N GLU A 252 17.88 4.56 -16.07
CA GLU A 252 18.20 3.37 -15.30
C GLU A 252 18.02 3.65 -13.81
N PHE A 253 17.61 2.66 -13.03
CA PHE A 253 17.54 2.79 -11.58
C PHE A 253 17.77 1.45 -10.88
N ALA A 254 18.37 1.54 -9.70
CA ALA A 254 18.54 0.43 -8.78
C ALA A 254 17.44 0.43 -7.72
N ALA A 255 16.81 -0.73 -7.51
CA ALA A 255 15.80 -0.95 -6.49
C ALA A 255 15.90 -2.37 -5.94
N GLN A 256 16.13 -2.49 -4.63
CA GLN A 256 16.29 -3.76 -3.92
C GLN A 256 17.33 -4.68 -4.58
N ASP A 257 18.49 -4.12 -4.94
CA ASP A 257 19.60 -4.80 -5.61
C ASP A 257 19.24 -5.38 -7.00
N MET A 258 18.21 -4.82 -7.64
CA MET A 258 17.89 -5.05 -9.04
C MET A 258 18.12 -3.75 -9.82
N LEU A 259 18.78 -3.83 -10.98
CA LEU A 259 18.93 -2.72 -11.91
C LEU A 259 17.92 -2.84 -13.03
N PHE A 260 17.09 -1.82 -13.19
CA PHE A 260 16.08 -1.70 -14.23
C PHE A 260 16.52 -0.68 -15.28
N THR A 261 16.37 -1.02 -16.55
CA THR A 261 16.56 -0.10 -17.68
C THR A 261 15.21 0.20 -18.32
N VAL A 262 14.86 1.48 -18.41
CA VAL A 262 13.57 1.97 -18.92
C VAL A 262 13.78 2.82 -20.16
N LYS A 263 12.94 2.58 -21.17
CA LYS A 263 12.88 3.37 -22.39
C LYS A 263 11.44 3.59 -22.81
N ASP A 264 11.10 4.84 -23.15
CA ASP A 264 9.77 5.22 -23.61
C ASP A 264 8.65 4.75 -22.65
N GLY A 265 8.92 4.80 -21.34
CA GLY A 265 8.01 4.36 -20.28
C GLY A 265 7.93 2.85 -20.03
N LEU A 266 8.70 2.05 -20.77
CA LEU A 266 8.67 0.59 -20.70
C LEU A 266 10.00 0.04 -20.18
N VAL A 267 9.94 -0.97 -19.32
CA VAL A 267 11.13 -1.70 -18.87
C VAL A 267 11.64 -2.57 -20.01
N GLU A 268 12.88 -2.35 -20.41
CA GLU A 268 13.56 -3.12 -21.47
C GLU A 268 14.39 -4.27 -20.89
N SER A 269 14.94 -4.11 -19.69
CA SER A 269 15.72 -5.14 -19.01
C SER A 269 15.74 -4.96 -17.50
N VAL A 270 15.94 -6.08 -16.80
CA VAL A 270 16.21 -6.15 -15.36
C VAL A 270 17.38 -7.08 -15.12
N VAL A 271 18.32 -6.71 -14.25
CA VAL A 271 19.48 -7.53 -13.87
C VAL A 271 19.73 -7.49 -12.37
N GLU A 272 20.23 -8.58 -11.81
CA GLU A 272 20.65 -8.64 -10.39
C GLU A 272 21.97 -7.89 -10.21
N LEU A 273 22.03 -6.96 -9.25
CA LEU A 273 23.26 -6.27 -8.83
C LEU A 273 24.04 -7.08 -7.79
N GLU A 274 23.32 -7.86 -6.98
CA GLU A 274 23.87 -8.84 -6.04
C GLU A 274 23.36 -10.24 -6.37
N GLU A 275 24.24 -11.24 -6.35
CA GLU A 275 23.87 -12.62 -6.66
C GLU A 275 22.80 -13.13 -5.68
N GLY A 276 21.65 -13.55 -6.22
CA GLY A 276 20.54 -14.05 -5.43
C GLY A 276 19.56 -12.96 -4.98
N ALA A 277 19.72 -11.71 -5.42
CA ALA A 277 18.78 -10.62 -5.15
C ALA A 277 17.35 -10.95 -5.61
N LYS A 278 17.18 -11.73 -6.69
CA LYS A 278 15.87 -12.20 -7.15
C LYS A 278 15.21 -13.17 -6.16
N ASN A 279 15.99 -13.96 -5.43
CA ASN A 279 15.45 -14.98 -4.52
C ASN A 279 14.76 -14.38 -3.30
N SER A 280 15.16 -13.18 -2.87
CA SER A 280 14.58 -12.47 -1.74
C SER A 280 13.28 -11.72 -2.06
N LYS A 281 12.92 -11.61 -3.35
CA LYS A 281 11.72 -10.90 -3.80
C LYS A 281 10.44 -11.66 -3.48
N ASP A 282 9.34 -10.93 -3.32
CA ASP A 282 8.03 -11.54 -3.15
C ASP A 282 7.54 -12.20 -4.46
N PRO A 283 6.50 -13.05 -4.42
CA PRO A 283 6.04 -13.78 -5.61
C PRO A 283 5.62 -12.87 -6.78
N MET A 284 5.04 -11.70 -6.53
CA MET A 284 4.59 -10.78 -7.57
C MET A 284 5.77 -10.04 -8.21
N GLN A 285 6.75 -9.62 -7.40
CA GLN A 285 8.02 -9.08 -7.89
C GLN A 285 8.79 -10.10 -8.73
N LYS A 286 8.88 -11.37 -8.28
CA LYS A 286 9.51 -12.46 -9.05
C LYS A 286 8.82 -12.65 -10.40
N LYS A 287 7.49 -12.69 -10.41
CA LYS A 287 6.69 -12.82 -11.62
C LYS A 287 6.93 -11.64 -12.58
N LEU A 288 7.03 -10.41 -12.09
CA LEU A 288 7.39 -9.25 -12.92
C LEU A 288 8.76 -9.44 -13.59
N ILE A 289 9.76 -9.82 -12.80
CA ILE A 289 11.14 -10.02 -13.28
C ILE A 289 11.16 -11.08 -14.39
N GLU A 290 10.50 -12.22 -14.18
CA GLU A 290 10.40 -13.30 -15.18
C GLU A 290 9.69 -12.84 -16.47
N LEU A 291 8.66 -12.01 -16.36
CA LEU A 291 7.99 -11.43 -17.52
C LEU A 291 8.95 -10.55 -18.32
N ILE A 292 9.70 -9.66 -17.65
CA ILE A 292 10.68 -8.78 -18.31
C ILE A 292 11.79 -9.62 -18.97
N GLU A 293 12.36 -10.61 -18.28
CA GLU A 293 13.38 -11.52 -18.81
C GLU A 293 12.88 -12.32 -20.03
N SER A 294 11.58 -12.62 -20.10
CA SER A 294 10.96 -13.26 -21.27
C SER A 294 10.77 -12.33 -22.47
N GLY A 295 11.14 -11.05 -22.34
CA GLY A 295 11.01 -10.01 -23.37
C GLY A 295 9.70 -9.23 -23.31
N ARG A 296 8.89 -9.40 -22.25
CA ARG A 296 7.66 -8.62 -22.08
C ARG A 296 8.01 -7.21 -21.61
N LYS A 297 7.52 -6.21 -22.34
CA LYS A 297 7.65 -4.80 -21.97
C LYS A 297 6.57 -4.41 -20.98
N ILE A 298 6.94 -4.15 -19.74
CA ILE A 298 6.03 -3.72 -18.68
C ILE A 298 6.20 -2.21 -18.46
N PRO A 299 5.12 -1.43 -18.36
CA PRO A 299 5.24 0.00 -18.13
C PRO A 299 5.62 0.33 -16.67
N VAL A 300 6.34 1.43 -16.50
CA VAL A 300 6.44 2.14 -15.21
C VAL A 300 5.13 2.88 -14.98
N SER A 301 4.48 2.63 -13.85
CA SER A 301 3.13 3.13 -13.57
C SER A 301 3.06 4.08 -12.38
N GLU A 302 4.09 4.12 -11.52
CA GLU A 302 4.02 4.88 -10.28
C GLU A 302 5.41 5.34 -9.81
N LEU A 303 5.47 6.57 -9.29
CA LEU A 303 6.45 6.97 -8.27
C LEU A 303 5.68 7.16 -6.95
N GLY A 304 6.02 6.33 -5.97
CA GLY A 304 5.52 6.51 -4.62
C GLY A 304 6.57 7.09 -3.68
N LEU A 305 6.08 7.79 -2.67
CA LEU A 305 6.87 8.53 -1.68
C LEU A 305 6.46 8.08 -0.28
N GLY A 306 7.15 7.08 0.25
CA GLY A 306 6.94 6.60 1.61
C GLY A 306 7.32 7.61 2.70
N TYR A 307 6.49 7.67 3.75
CA TYR A 307 6.62 8.63 4.86
C TYR A 307 7.31 8.07 6.11
N TYR A 308 7.58 6.76 6.18
CA TYR A 308 8.08 6.15 7.42
C TYR A 308 9.44 6.69 7.83
N ALA A 309 10.37 6.82 6.88
CA ALA A 309 11.67 7.44 7.17
C ALA A 309 11.51 8.89 7.68
N LEU A 310 10.53 9.64 7.17
CA LEU A 310 10.25 11.02 7.61
C LEU A 310 9.67 11.06 9.03
N ALA A 311 8.86 10.05 9.40
CA ALA A 311 8.25 9.89 10.71
C ALA A 311 9.13 9.11 11.71
N GLY A 312 10.34 8.67 11.33
CA GLY A 312 11.20 7.85 12.17
C GLY A 312 10.61 6.47 12.49
N ILE A 313 9.79 5.93 11.59
CA ILE A 313 9.28 4.56 11.63
C ILE A 313 10.27 3.67 10.87
N LYS A 314 10.64 2.53 11.46
CA LYS A 314 11.53 1.57 10.82
C LYS A 314 10.73 0.59 9.98
N THR A 315 11.28 0.22 8.83
CA THR A 315 10.87 -0.98 8.09
C THR A 315 11.78 -2.15 8.47
N TYR A 316 11.28 -3.37 8.29
CA TYR A 316 11.98 -4.60 8.63
C TYR A 316 12.11 -5.49 7.40
N SER A 317 13.08 -6.40 7.40
CA SER A 317 13.33 -7.31 6.27
C SER A 317 12.19 -8.30 6.02
N ASP A 318 11.26 -8.41 6.96
CA ASP A 318 10.08 -9.26 6.88
C ASP A 318 8.76 -8.51 6.86
N CYS A 319 8.80 -7.22 6.52
CA CYS A 319 7.61 -6.48 6.11
C CYS A 319 7.06 -7.06 4.82
N SER A 320 5.74 -6.96 4.64
CA SER A 320 5.15 -7.10 3.31
C SER A 320 5.62 -5.95 2.42
N ILE A 321 5.46 -6.10 1.10
CA ILE A 321 5.77 -5.01 0.16
C ILE A 321 5.01 -3.73 0.53
N LEU A 322 3.77 -3.87 1.00
CA LEU A 322 2.92 -2.76 1.45
C LEU A 322 3.58 -1.89 2.53
N SER A 323 4.19 -2.48 3.57
CA SER A 323 4.90 -1.65 4.58
C SER A 323 6.30 -1.27 4.14
N ALA A 324 6.95 -2.10 3.31
CA ALA A 324 8.30 -1.84 2.84
C ALA A 324 8.34 -0.57 1.97
N GLU A 325 7.36 -0.37 1.10
CA GLU A 325 7.26 0.79 0.21
C GLU A 325 6.98 2.09 0.98
N LYS A 326 6.27 2.04 2.11
CA LYS A 326 6.14 3.22 2.99
C LYS A 326 7.47 3.65 3.63
N GLY A 327 8.48 2.79 3.57
CA GLY A 327 9.85 3.03 4.03
C GLY A 327 10.59 4.16 3.30
N GLY A 328 10.25 4.43 2.04
CA GLY A 328 10.94 5.42 1.23
C GLY A 328 10.39 5.53 -0.19
N PRO A 329 11.11 6.17 -1.12
CA PRO A 329 10.69 6.24 -2.51
C PRO A 329 10.70 4.86 -3.19
N HIS A 330 9.69 4.57 -3.99
CA HIS A 330 9.55 3.33 -4.75
C HIS A 330 9.02 3.59 -6.15
N ILE A 331 9.22 2.59 -7.02
CA ILE A 331 8.66 2.59 -8.38
C ILE A 331 7.69 1.43 -8.51
N GLY A 332 6.45 1.75 -8.89
CA GLY A 332 5.42 0.78 -9.22
C GLY A 332 5.39 0.48 -10.71
N PHE A 333 5.00 -0.75 -11.04
CA PHE A 333 4.92 -1.25 -12.40
C PHE A 333 3.51 -1.68 -12.76
N ALA A 334 3.26 -1.70 -14.07
CA ALA A 334 2.06 -2.21 -14.69
C ALA A 334 0.81 -1.32 -14.57
N HIS A 335 -0.22 -1.72 -13.82
CA HIS A 335 -1.43 -0.91 -13.68
C HIS A 335 -1.12 0.32 -12.83
N ALA A 336 -1.79 1.43 -13.12
CA ALA A 336 -1.87 2.57 -12.22
C ALA A 336 -3.25 2.59 -11.53
N PRO A 337 -3.33 3.13 -10.31
CA PRO A 337 -4.60 3.44 -9.69
C PRO A 337 -5.35 4.55 -10.46
N GLY A 338 -6.67 4.62 -10.27
CA GLY A 338 -7.55 5.65 -10.84
C GLY A 338 -8.14 5.35 -12.24
N GLU A 339 -8.96 6.28 -12.74
CA GLU A 339 -9.71 6.15 -14.00
C GLU A 339 -9.19 7.03 -15.14
N THR A 340 -7.99 7.60 -14.99
CA THR A 340 -7.38 8.50 -15.97
C THR A 340 -7.15 7.79 -17.32
N SER A 341 -7.03 8.57 -18.39
CA SER A 341 -6.63 8.03 -19.71
C SER A 341 -5.29 7.31 -19.64
N GLU A 342 -4.38 7.81 -18.80
CA GLU A 342 -3.08 7.21 -18.58
C GLU A 342 -3.20 5.86 -17.87
N ALA A 343 -3.97 5.77 -16.78
CA ALA A 343 -4.20 4.53 -16.06
C ALA A 343 -4.81 3.43 -16.96
N LYS A 344 -5.75 3.81 -17.83
CA LYS A 344 -6.33 2.90 -18.83
C LYS A 344 -5.28 2.40 -19.83
N THR A 345 -4.44 3.30 -20.34
CA THR A 345 -3.35 2.94 -21.26
C THR A 345 -2.33 2.00 -20.61
N LEU A 346 -1.99 2.25 -19.34
CA LEU A 346 -1.10 1.41 -18.55
C LEU A 346 -1.69 0.02 -18.33
N ALA A 347 -2.97 -0.08 -17.95
CA ALA A 347 -3.68 -1.35 -17.81
C ALA A 347 -3.69 -2.17 -19.11
N GLU A 348 -4.00 -1.54 -20.25
CA GLU A 348 -3.98 -2.21 -21.56
C GLU A 348 -2.61 -2.80 -21.91
N LYS A 349 -1.53 -2.05 -21.64
CA LYS A 349 -0.15 -2.51 -21.90
C LYS A 349 0.30 -3.62 -20.94
N SER A 350 -0.28 -3.64 -19.75
CA SER A 350 0.07 -4.56 -18.67
C SER A 350 -0.60 -5.92 -18.77
N GLY A 351 -1.64 -6.05 -19.59
CA GLY A 351 -2.40 -7.30 -19.76
C GLY A 351 -2.85 -7.88 -18.41
N ASP A 352 -2.60 -9.18 -18.19
CA ASP A 352 -3.04 -9.86 -16.97
C ASP A 352 -2.12 -9.65 -15.74
N PHE A 353 -1.09 -8.81 -15.85
CA PHE A 353 -0.22 -8.49 -14.72
C PHE A 353 -0.69 -7.19 -14.08
N HIS A 354 -1.20 -7.27 -12.84
CA HIS A 354 -1.83 -6.14 -12.18
C HIS A 354 -0.82 -5.08 -11.74
N HIS A 355 -0.08 -5.31 -10.66
CA HIS A 355 0.76 -4.28 -10.07
C HIS A 355 1.79 -4.89 -9.13
N THR A 356 2.94 -4.26 -9.00
CA THR A 356 3.93 -4.54 -7.94
C THR A 356 4.92 -3.39 -7.83
N ASP A 357 5.45 -3.21 -6.64
CA ASP A 357 6.34 -2.11 -6.29
C ASP A 357 7.76 -2.58 -6.01
N PHE A 358 8.73 -1.70 -6.24
CA PHE A 358 10.14 -1.90 -5.87
C PHE A 358 10.68 -0.66 -5.16
N VAL A 359 11.12 -0.85 -3.91
CA VAL A 359 11.72 0.21 -3.09
C VAL A 359 13.10 0.59 -3.62
N LEU A 360 13.34 1.88 -3.84
CA LEU A 360 14.58 2.36 -4.46
C LEU A 360 15.80 2.23 -3.55
N ASP A 361 16.96 1.94 -4.15
CA ASP A 361 18.23 1.84 -3.43
C ASP A 361 18.90 3.23 -3.31
N ASN A 362 19.02 3.71 -2.07
CA ASN A 362 19.67 4.99 -1.73
C ASN A 362 19.23 6.16 -2.64
N PRO A 363 17.93 6.43 -2.78
CA PRO A 363 17.43 7.37 -3.78
C PRO A 363 17.70 8.83 -3.38
N VAL A 364 18.04 9.64 -4.39
CA VAL A 364 18.03 11.10 -4.35
C VAL A 364 17.09 11.59 -5.46
N LEU A 365 16.03 12.30 -5.08
CA LEU A 365 15.03 12.83 -6.00
C LEU A 365 15.25 14.33 -6.15
N ILE A 366 15.46 14.78 -7.38
CA ILE A 366 15.54 16.20 -7.74
C ILE A 366 14.32 16.55 -8.57
N TRP A 367 13.52 17.50 -8.08
CA TRP A 367 12.43 18.09 -8.86
C TRP A 367 12.96 19.24 -9.72
N SER A 368 12.55 19.25 -10.99
CA SER A 368 12.77 20.36 -11.92
C SER A 368 11.44 20.86 -12.48
N ASP A 369 11.29 22.17 -12.60
CA ASP A 369 10.19 22.75 -13.39
C ASP A 369 10.33 22.40 -14.89
N LEU A 370 9.31 22.71 -15.69
CA LEU A 370 9.29 22.43 -17.13
C LEU A 370 10.42 23.10 -17.92
N GLN A 371 11.01 24.16 -17.38
CA GLN A 371 12.07 24.92 -18.04
C GLN A 371 13.47 24.44 -17.57
N GLY A 372 13.52 23.60 -16.53
CA GLY A 372 14.75 23.12 -15.91
C GLY A 372 15.54 24.22 -15.19
N GLU A 373 14.93 25.39 -14.97
CA GLU A 373 15.59 26.57 -14.41
C GLU A 373 15.67 26.50 -12.88
N SER A 374 14.70 25.84 -12.26
CA SER A 374 14.69 25.55 -10.82
C SER A 374 14.90 24.06 -10.57
N LYS A 375 16.03 23.71 -9.93
CA LYS A 375 16.29 22.37 -9.41
C LYS A 375 16.25 22.38 -7.90
N GLN A 376 15.45 21.51 -7.29
CA GLN A 376 15.33 21.38 -5.85
C GLN A 376 15.45 19.91 -5.45
N GLN A 377 16.34 19.60 -4.49
CA GLN A 377 16.34 18.29 -3.86
C GLN A 377 15.03 18.11 -3.09
N PHE A 378 14.28 17.09 -3.48
CA PHE A 378 12.95 16.79 -2.96
C PHE A 378 12.99 15.68 -1.91
N TYR A 379 13.79 14.63 -2.16
CA TYR A 379 13.98 13.52 -1.23
C TYR A 379 15.45 13.05 -1.19
N PRO A 380 16.02 12.72 -0.01
CA PRO A 380 15.47 13.03 1.31
C PRO A 380 15.40 14.56 1.49
N PRO A 381 14.41 15.09 2.23
CA PRO A 381 14.28 16.52 2.42
C PRO A 381 15.49 17.09 3.17
N GLN A 382 15.96 18.28 2.79
CA GLN A 382 17.17 18.90 3.35
C GLN A 382 17.10 19.11 4.88
N THR A 383 15.91 19.05 5.48
CA THR A 383 15.66 19.16 6.93
C THR A 383 15.96 17.87 7.73
N LEU A 384 16.31 16.75 7.09
CA LEU A 384 16.65 15.49 7.78
C LEU A 384 18.15 15.17 7.82
N VAL A 385 19.02 16.07 7.37
CA VAL A 385 20.49 15.89 7.40
C VAL A 385 21.17 16.54 8.62
N THR A 386 20.39 17.10 9.55
CA THR A 386 20.92 17.66 10.80
C THR A 386 20.20 17.11 12.02
N ARG A 387 20.67 15.96 12.50
CA ARG A 387 20.77 15.63 13.93
C ARG A 387 21.76 14.49 14.17
#